data_AF-A0A0Q6MFK7-F1
#
_entry.id   AF-A0A0Q6MFK7-F1
#
_cell.length_a   1.000
_cell.length_b   1.000
_cell.length_c   1.000
_cell.angle_alpha   90.00
_cell.angle_beta   90.00
_cell.angle_gamma   90.00
#
_symmetry.space_group_name_H-M   'P 1'
#
loop_
_entity.id
_entity.type
_entity.pdbx_description
1 polymer ?
#
loop_
_entity_poly.entity_id
_entity_poly.type
_entity_poly.pdbx_seq_one_letter_code
_entity_poly.pdbx_strand_id
1 'polypeptide(L)'
;MDQVMRALREEFSDLGDPQQITRVLLRLTLAALLGGVLGYERQSQGKAAGVRTHMLVAMGAALFVLVPQQGGMQVADLSRVIQGVVAGVGFLGAGAILKLRSEEQVLGLTTAAGVFMTAAIGVACGLGRESTALLSTLLALIVLALVPRIVDRGSKPK
;
A
#
# COMPACT_ATOMS: atom_id res chain seq x y z
N MET A 1 -21.37 36.94 -0.66
CA MET A 1 -21.71 35.53 -0.94
C MET A 1 -21.05 35.02 -2.22
N ASP A 2 -20.93 35.83 -3.27
CA ASP A 2 -20.38 35.39 -4.57
C ASP A 2 -18.90 34.95 -4.54
N GLN A 3 -18.05 35.61 -3.75
CA GLN A 3 -16.64 35.20 -3.60
C GLN A 3 -16.52 33.84 -2.90
N VAL A 4 -17.33 33.59 -1.87
CA VAL A 4 -17.36 32.30 -1.15
C VAL A 4 -17.85 31.18 -2.07
N MET A 5 -18.91 31.44 -2.85
CA MET A 5 -19.44 30.46 -3.80
C MET A 5 -18.45 30.15 -4.92
N ARG A 6 -17.68 31.14 -5.39
CA ARG A 6 -16.60 30.93 -6.38
C ARG A 6 -15.46 30.09 -5.81
N ALA A 7 -14.97 30.45 -4.61
CA ALA A 7 -13.93 29.68 -3.94
C ALA A 7 -14.35 28.22 -3.73
N LEU A 8 -15.58 27.97 -3.26
CA LEU A 8 -16.10 26.61 -3.11
C LEU A 8 -16.16 25.85 -4.45
N ARG A 9 -16.60 26.49 -5.53
CA ARG A 9 -16.63 25.85 -6.85
C ARG A 9 -15.24 25.56 -7.42
N GLU A 10 -14.28 26.43 -7.14
CA GLU A 10 -12.88 26.27 -7.58
C GLU A 10 -12.21 25.13 -6.81
N GLU A 11 -12.40 25.06 -5.49
CA GLU A 11 -11.84 24.01 -4.64
C GLU A 11 -12.41 22.61 -4.96
N PHE A 12 -13.71 22.50 -5.28
CA PHE A 12 -14.35 21.23 -5.65
C PHE A 12 -14.43 21.01 -7.17
N SER A 13 -13.61 21.72 -7.95
CA SER A 13 -13.61 21.64 -9.42
C SER A 13 -13.13 20.28 -9.94
N ASP A 14 -12.30 19.58 -9.16
CA ASP A 14 -11.84 18.21 -9.38
C ASP A 14 -12.96 17.16 -9.29
N LEU A 15 -13.99 17.43 -8.45
CA LEU A 15 -15.23 16.65 -8.39
C LEU A 15 -16.21 16.98 -9.52
N GLY A 16 -15.93 18.02 -10.32
CA GLY A 16 -16.75 18.39 -11.47
C GLY A 16 -16.55 17.50 -12.69
N ASP A 17 -15.40 16.81 -12.78
CA ASP A 17 -15.06 15.94 -13.92
C ASP A 17 -15.33 14.45 -13.60
N PRO A 18 -16.36 13.84 -14.24
CA PRO A 18 -16.68 12.43 -14.05
C PRO A 18 -15.50 11.48 -14.34
N GLN A 19 -14.59 11.87 -15.24
CA GLN A 19 -13.46 11.04 -15.65
C GLN A 19 -12.38 11.03 -14.57
N GLN A 20 -12.12 12.18 -13.93
CA GLN A 20 -11.23 12.26 -12.77
C GLN A 20 -11.79 11.49 -11.58
N ILE A 21 -13.06 11.68 -11.26
CA ILE A 21 -13.71 10.93 -10.16
C ILE A 21 -13.59 9.43 -10.39
N THR A 22 -13.90 8.96 -11.61
CA THR A 22 -13.81 7.54 -11.95
C THR A 22 -12.39 7.00 -11.74
N ARG A 23 -11.37 7.74 -12.18
CA ARG A 23 -9.96 7.35 -12.00
C ARG A 23 -9.58 7.28 -10.52
N VAL A 24 -9.99 8.26 -9.73
CA VAL A 24 -9.71 8.29 -8.28
C VAL A 24 -10.37 7.12 -7.58
N LEU A 25 -11.67 6.95 -7.77
CA LEU A 25 -12.43 5.87 -7.14
C LEU A 25 -11.89 4.50 -7.53
N LEU A 26 -11.61 4.27 -8.81
CA LEU A 26 -11.09 2.99 -9.28
C LEU A 26 -9.72 2.68 -8.66
N ARG A 27 -8.77 3.63 -8.70
CA ARG A 27 -7.40 3.40 -8.20
C ARG A 27 -7.36 3.24 -6.69
N LEU A 28 -8.10 4.05 -5.94
CA LEU A 28 -8.13 3.96 -4.48
C LEU A 28 -8.87 2.71 -4.00
N THR A 29 -9.98 2.34 -4.66
CA THR A 29 -10.73 1.13 -4.34
C THR A 29 -9.90 -0.10 -4.68
N LEU A 30 -9.23 -0.13 -5.84
CA LEU A 30 -8.34 -1.23 -6.20
C LEU A 30 -7.18 -1.34 -5.20
N ALA A 31 -6.53 -0.24 -4.84
CA ALA A 31 -5.46 -0.23 -3.84
C ALA A 31 -5.94 -0.79 -2.49
N ALA A 32 -7.10 -0.34 -2.03
CA ALA A 32 -7.71 -0.84 -0.80
C ALA A 32 -8.04 -2.34 -0.88
N LEU A 33 -8.61 -2.82 -1.98
CA LEU A 33 -8.93 -4.24 -2.16
C LEU A 33 -7.67 -5.11 -2.17
N LEU A 34 -6.66 -4.74 -2.97
CA LEU A 34 -5.40 -5.51 -3.06
C LEU A 34 -4.63 -5.50 -1.74
N GLY A 35 -4.55 -4.35 -1.08
CA GLY A 35 -4.00 -4.25 0.28
C GLY A 35 -4.81 -5.11 1.27
N GLY A 36 -6.14 -5.07 1.17
CA GLY A 36 -7.03 -5.88 1.99
C GLY A 36 -6.80 -7.38 1.84
N VAL A 37 -6.57 -7.88 0.62
CA VAL A 37 -6.25 -9.30 0.37
C VAL A 37 -4.94 -9.70 1.05
N LEU A 38 -3.88 -8.89 0.92
CA LEU A 38 -2.61 -9.14 1.64
C LEU A 38 -2.83 -9.12 3.15
N GLY A 39 -3.54 -8.12 3.66
CA GLY A 39 -3.81 -7.96 5.08
C GLY A 39 -4.69 -9.07 5.65
N TYR A 40 -5.60 -9.64 4.85
CA TYR A 40 -6.42 -10.79 5.24
C TYR A 40 -5.55 -12.01 5.47
N GLU A 41 -4.64 -12.29 4.54
CA GLU A 41 -3.74 -13.43 4.68
C GLU A 41 -2.82 -13.21 5.89
N ARG A 42 -2.27 -12.00 6.10
CA ARG A 42 -1.50 -11.65 7.30
C ARG A 42 -2.28 -11.84 8.60
N GLN A 43 -3.51 -11.34 8.66
CA GLN A 43 -4.36 -11.45 9.84
C GLN A 43 -4.74 -12.90 10.13
N SER A 44 -5.00 -13.71 9.11
CA SER A 44 -5.29 -15.14 9.25
C SER A 44 -4.11 -15.93 9.83
N GLN A 45 -2.87 -15.47 9.59
CA GLN A 45 -1.64 -16.03 10.14
C GLN A 45 -1.24 -15.39 11.48
N GLY A 46 -2.14 -14.66 12.14
CA GLY A 46 -1.92 -14.05 13.45
C GLY A 46 -0.87 -12.94 13.47
N LYS A 47 -0.57 -12.31 12.32
CA LYS A 47 0.42 -11.22 12.25
C LYS A 47 -0.17 -9.89 12.76
N ALA A 48 0.69 -9.05 13.31
CA ALA A 48 0.29 -7.81 13.99
C ALA A 48 -0.38 -6.76 13.06
N ALA A 49 0.10 -6.63 11.82
CA ALA A 49 -0.55 -5.78 10.81
C ALA A 49 -1.60 -6.62 10.04
N GLY A 50 -2.87 -6.24 10.19
CA GLY A 50 -4.00 -6.95 9.59
C GLY A 50 -4.65 -6.20 8.42
N VAL A 51 -5.87 -6.61 8.06
CA VAL A 51 -6.62 -6.10 6.89
C VAL A 51 -6.65 -4.57 6.84
N ARG A 52 -7.12 -3.92 7.90
CA ARG A 52 -7.28 -2.46 7.94
C ARG A 52 -5.96 -1.71 7.74
N THR A 53 -4.88 -2.18 8.35
CA THR A 53 -3.55 -1.57 8.20
C THR A 53 -3.10 -1.62 6.75
N HIS A 54 -3.20 -2.78 6.12
CA HIS A 54 -2.79 -2.94 4.74
C HIS A 54 -3.67 -2.15 3.75
N MET A 55 -4.99 -2.11 3.95
CA MET A 55 -5.89 -1.27 3.15
C MET A 55 -5.50 0.21 3.19
N LEU A 56 -5.27 0.75 4.39
CA LEU A 56 -4.93 2.16 4.59
C LEU A 56 -3.54 2.50 4.04
N VAL A 57 -2.55 1.61 4.20
CA VAL A 57 -1.21 1.82 3.66
C VAL A 57 -1.22 1.82 2.13
N ALA A 58 -1.90 0.87 1.48
CA ALA A 58 -2.01 0.84 0.02
C ALA A 58 -2.75 2.06 -0.51
N MET A 59 -3.89 2.42 0.10
CA MET A 59 -4.70 3.56 -0.33
C MET A 59 -3.97 4.90 -0.13
N GLY A 60 -3.28 5.07 1.00
CA GLY A 60 -2.47 6.27 1.25
C GLY A 60 -1.30 6.41 0.28
N ALA A 61 -0.58 5.31 0.00
CA ALA A 61 0.49 5.29 -1.00
C ALA A 61 -0.02 5.59 -2.42
N ALA A 62 -1.19 5.06 -2.77
CA ALA A 62 -1.85 5.38 -4.04
C ALA A 62 -2.22 6.87 -4.12
N LEU A 63 -2.79 7.43 -3.05
CA LEU A 63 -3.21 8.83 -2.99
C LEU A 63 -2.03 9.79 -3.15
N PHE A 64 -0.91 9.53 -2.48
CA PHE A 64 0.29 10.37 -2.58
C PHE A 64 0.84 10.48 -4.00
N VAL A 65 0.63 9.46 -4.82
CA VAL A 65 1.09 9.44 -6.22
C VAL A 65 0.02 9.98 -7.17
N LEU A 66 -1.23 9.60 -6.94
CA LEU A 66 -2.36 9.94 -7.79
C LEU A 66 -2.63 11.44 -7.84
N VAL A 67 -2.65 12.10 -6.68
CA VAL A 67 -3.02 13.53 -6.59
C VAL A 67 -2.04 14.42 -7.37
N PRO A 68 -0.70 14.34 -7.15
CA PRO A 68 0.24 15.12 -7.95
C PRO A 68 0.20 14.75 -9.44
N GLN A 69 -0.01 13.48 -9.78
CA GLN A 69 -0.12 13.04 -11.17
C GLN A 69 -1.34 13.68 -11.86
N GLN A 70 -2.49 13.78 -11.19
CA GLN A 70 -3.67 14.49 -11.71
C GLN A 70 -3.45 15.99 -11.80
N GLY A 71 -2.63 16.56 -10.92
CA GLY A 71 -2.16 17.95 -11.00
C GLY A 71 -1.12 18.23 -12.11
N GLY A 72 -0.82 17.25 -12.97
CA GLY A 72 0.09 17.42 -14.11
C GLY A 72 1.57 17.23 -13.79
N MET A 73 1.91 16.72 -12.60
CA MET A 73 3.29 16.40 -12.24
C MET A 73 3.87 15.34 -13.18
N GLN A 74 5.06 15.60 -13.73
CA GLN A 74 5.72 14.65 -14.62
C GLN A 74 6.25 13.43 -13.87
N VAL A 75 6.44 12.32 -14.58
CA VAL A 75 6.95 11.07 -14.01
C VAL A 75 8.32 11.23 -13.35
N ALA A 76 9.18 12.10 -13.92
CA ALA A 76 10.48 12.42 -13.34
C ALA A 76 10.35 13.00 -11.92
N ASP A 77 9.36 13.88 -11.70
CA ASP A 77 9.10 14.51 -10.40
C ASP A 77 8.37 13.55 -9.44
N LEU A 78 7.50 12.68 -9.97
CA LEU A 78 6.83 11.64 -9.18
C LEU A 78 7.82 10.65 -8.54
N SER A 79 9.03 10.48 -9.10
CA SER A 79 10.06 9.65 -8.48
C SER A 79 10.43 10.12 -7.07
N ARG A 80 10.41 11.44 -6.83
CA ARG A 80 10.71 12.06 -5.52
C ARG A 80 9.57 11.83 -4.54
N VAL A 81 8.32 11.89 -5.02
CA VAL A 81 7.14 11.54 -4.23
C VAL A 81 7.20 10.07 -3.81
N ILE A 82 7.50 9.18 -4.75
CA ILE A 82 7.66 7.74 -4.48
C ILE A 82 8.79 7.49 -3.47
N GLN A 83 9.93 8.18 -3.61
CA GLN A 83 11.02 8.12 -2.63
C GLN A 83 10.54 8.53 -1.22
N GLY A 84 9.72 9.59 -1.12
CA GLY A 84 9.09 10.01 0.12
C GLY A 84 8.16 8.94 0.71
N VAL A 85 7.32 8.31 -0.13
CA VAL A 85 6.46 7.18 0.28
C VAL A 85 7.29 6.01 0.80
N VAL A 86 8.34 5.62 0.08
CA VAL A 86 9.24 4.53 0.49
C VAL A 86 9.90 4.83 1.83
N ALA A 87 10.37 6.06 2.04
CA ALA A 87 10.96 6.48 3.32
C ALA A 87 9.93 6.45 4.47
N GLY A 88 8.74 7.01 4.26
CA GLY A 88 7.68 7.05 5.28
C GLY A 88 7.18 5.66 5.66
N VAL A 89 7.03 4.75 4.69
CA VAL A 89 6.65 3.36 4.95
C VAL A 89 7.77 2.59 5.63
N GLY A 90 9.03 2.92 5.35
CA GLY A 90 10.19 2.40 6.09
C GLY A 90 10.09 2.65 7.59
N PHE A 91 9.60 3.83 8.01
CA PHE A 91 9.35 4.14 9.42
C PHE A 91 8.24 3.25 10.02
N LEU A 92 7.12 3.05 9.31
CA LEU A 92 6.06 2.13 9.75
C LEU A 92 6.56 0.68 9.86
N GLY A 93 7.39 0.25 8.91
CA GLY A 93 8.03 -1.06 8.92
C GLY A 93 8.96 -1.24 10.10
N ALA A 94 9.80 -0.25 10.39
CA ALA A 94 10.67 -0.26 11.57
C ALA A 94 9.86 -0.36 12.88
N GLY A 95 8.74 0.36 12.97
CA GLY A 95 7.83 0.29 14.13
C GLY A 95 7.15 -1.07 14.32
N ALA A 96 7.07 -1.90 13.27
CA ALA A 96 6.54 -3.26 13.34
C ALA A 96 7.59 -4.30 13.78
N ILE A 97 8.88 -3.95 13.77
CA ILE A 97 9.97 -4.84 14.15
C ILE A 97 10.28 -4.68 15.64
N LEU A 98 10.15 -5.77 16.39
CA LEU A 98 10.37 -5.78 17.84
C LEU A 98 11.58 -6.67 18.18
N LYS A 99 12.49 -6.14 19.00
CA LYS A 99 13.62 -6.90 19.57
C LYS A 99 13.33 -7.17 21.04
N LEU A 100 13.14 -8.44 21.39
CA LEU A 100 12.95 -8.85 22.79
C LEU A 100 14.31 -8.84 23.51
N ARG A 101 14.33 -8.43 24.79
CA ARG A 101 15.57 -8.28 25.57
C ARG A 101 16.20 -9.62 25.97
N SER A 102 15.42 -10.71 25.92
CA SER A 102 15.77 -11.98 26.55
C SER A 102 16.35 -13.01 25.58
N GLU A 103 16.14 -12.84 24.27
CA GLU A 103 16.66 -13.73 23.24
C GLU A 103 17.03 -12.91 22.00
N GLU A 104 18.02 -13.35 21.22
CA GLU A 104 18.38 -12.77 19.90
C GLU A 104 17.25 -12.88 18.84
N GLN A 105 16.00 -13.07 19.26
CA GLN A 105 14.83 -13.17 18.40
C GLN A 105 14.32 -11.78 18.01
N VAL A 106 14.38 -11.50 16.71
CA VAL A 106 13.74 -10.33 16.08
C VAL A 106 12.39 -10.76 15.53
N LEU A 107 11.32 -10.15 16.03
CA LEU A 107 9.95 -10.40 15.57
C LEU A 107 9.48 -9.31 14.60
N GLY A 108 8.50 -9.67 13.76
CA GLY A 108 7.81 -8.69 12.91
C GLY A 108 8.49 -8.35 11.58
N LEU A 109 9.61 -8.99 11.23
CA LEU A 109 10.31 -8.79 9.94
C LEU A 109 9.37 -8.99 8.73
N THR A 110 8.59 -10.08 8.72
CA THR A 110 7.63 -10.35 7.63
C THR A 110 6.44 -9.38 7.66
N THR A 111 6.05 -8.89 8.84
CA THR A 111 5.02 -7.85 8.97
C THR A 111 5.50 -6.54 8.34
N ALA A 112 6.74 -6.13 8.65
CA ALA A 112 7.36 -4.94 8.06
C ALA A 112 7.49 -5.07 6.53
N ALA A 113 7.98 -6.21 6.04
CA ALA A 113 8.07 -6.49 4.61
C ALA A 113 6.69 -6.50 3.94
N GLY A 114 5.66 -7.05 4.60
CA GLY A 114 4.29 -7.06 4.11
C GLY A 114 3.70 -5.66 3.97
N VAL A 115 3.90 -4.79 4.97
CA VAL A 115 3.48 -3.38 4.93
C VAL A 115 4.22 -2.64 3.80
N PHE A 116 5.52 -2.87 3.66
CA PHE A 116 6.33 -2.30 2.57
C PHE A 116 5.81 -2.70 1.19
N MET A 117 5.58 -4.01 0.98
CA MET A 117 5.04 -4.53 -0.28
C MET A 117 3.65 -3.94 -0.59
N THR A 118 2.85 -3.74 0.44
CA THR A 118 1.50 -3.16 0.31
C THR A 118 1.54 -1.71 -0.14
N ALA A 119 2.48 -0.92 0.37
CA ALA A 119 2.69 0.44 -0.13
C ALA A 119 3.13 0.46 -1.60
N ALA A 120 4.02 -0.46 -2.01
CA ALA A 120 4.46 -0.57 -3.40
C ALA A 120 3.29 -0.91 -4.35
N ILE A 121 2.39 -1.81 -3.93
CA ILE A 121 1.14 -2.12 -4.65
C ILE A 121 0.24 -0.87 -4.73
N GLY A 122 0.14 -0.12 -3.63
CA GLY A 122 -0.55 1.16 -3.58
C GLY A 122 0.00 2.17 -4.58
N VAL A 123 1.33 2.37 -4.62
CA VAL A 123 2.01 3.23 -5.61
C VAL A 123 1.68 2.79 -7.05
N ALA A 124 1.72 1.49 -7.34
CA ALA A 124 1.35 0.97 -8.66
C ALA A 124 -0.10 1.30 -9.04
N CYS A 125 -1.04 1.16 -8.09
CA CYS A 125 -2.43 1.61 -8.28
C CYS A 125 -2.51 3.12 -8.51
N GLY A 126 -1.82 3.92 -7.71
CA GLY A 126 -1.76 5.37 -7.81
C GLY A 126 -1.26 5.86 -9.18
N LEU A 127 -0.28 5.18 -9.76
CA LEU A 127 0.25 5.45 -11.11
C LEU A 127 -0.68 5.04 -12.25
N GLY A 128 -1.72 4.25 -11.97
CA GLY A 128 -2.55 3.61 -13.00
C GLY A 128 -1.86 2.43 -13.68
N ARG A 129 -1.14 1.63 -12.91
CA ARG A 129 -0.52 0.38 -13.36
C ARG A 129 -1.27 -0.79 -12.72
N GLU A 130 -2.57 -0.90 -13.01
CA GLU A 130 -3.49 -1.84 -12.37
C GLU A 130 -3.07 -3.30 -12.60
N SER A 131 -2.61 -3.63 -13.81
CA SER A 131 -2.09 -4.97 -14.14
C SER A 131 -0.83 -5.30 -13.33
N THR A 132 0.10 -4.35 -13.18
CA THR A 132 1.30 -4.50 -12.35
C THR A 132 0.94 -4.66 -10.88
N ALA A 133 -0.04 -3.91 -10.38
CA ALA A 133 -0.53 -4.02 -9.00
C ALA A 133 -1.14 -5.41 -8.74
N LEU A 134 -1.99 -5.90 -9.64
CA LEU A 134 -2.60 -7.23 -9.56
C LEU A 134 -1.55 -8.34 -9.57
N LEU A 135 -0.62 -8.31 -10.52
CA LEU A 135 0.45 -9.31 -10.63
C LEU A 135 1.35 -9.30 -9.38
N SER A 136 1.72 -8.11 -8.91
CA SER A 136 2.55 -7.95 -7.71
C SER A 136 1.85 -8.47 -6.45
N THR A 137 0.55 -8.25 -6.34
CA THR A 137 -0.30 -8.79 -5.25
C THR A 137 -0.31 -10.32 -5.29
N LEU A 138 -0.53 -10.91 -6.47
CA LEU A 138 -0.53 -12.37 -6.65
C LEU A 138 0.83 -12.98 -6.26
N LEU A 139 1.93 -12.40 -6.74
CA LEU A 139 3.28 -12.85 -6.40
C LEU A 139 3.56 -12.73 -4.90
N ALA A 140 3.15 -11.62 -4.27
CA ALA A 140 3.28 -11.44 -2.83
C ALA A 140 2.52 -12.53 -2.05
N LEU A 141 1.28 -12.84 -2.46
CA LEU A 141 0.49 -13.91 -1.84
C LEU A 141 1.11 -15.29 -2.04
N ILE A 142 1.68 -15.57 -3.21
CA ILE A 142 2.43 -16.82 -3.45
C ILE A 142 3.60 -16.92 -2.48
N VAL A 143 4.40 -15.86 -2.35
CA VAL A 143 5.53 -15.86 -1.40
C VAL A 143 5.03 -16.09 0.02
N LEU A 144 3.99 -15.39 0.43
CA LEU A 144 3.52 -15.39 1.81
C LEU A 144 2.77 -16.68 2.20
N ALA A 145 2.07 -17.32 1.26
CA ALA A 145 1.29 -18.51 1.51
C ALA A 145 2.01 -19.82 1.14
N LEU A 146 2.82 -19.83 0.08
CA LEU A 146 3.44 -21.07 -0.43
C LEU A 146 4.82 -21.34 0.19
N VAL A 147 5.65 -20.30 0.37
CA VAL A 147 7.03 -20.48 0.87
C VAL A 147 7.06 -21.13 2.27
N PRO A 148 6.25 -20.72 3.26
CA PRO A 148 6.24 -21.39 4.56
C PRO A 148 5.94 -22.89 4.44
N ARG A 149 5.00 -23.28 3.58
CA ARG A 149 4.64 -24.69 3.36
C ARG A 149 5.74 -25.53 2.73
N ILE A 150 6.60 -24.92 1.91
CA ILE A 150 7.74 -25.59 1.30
C ILE A 150 8.86 -25.75 2.33
N VAL A 151 9.16 -24.70 3.07
CA VAL A 151 10.24 -24.67 4.06
C VAL A 151 9.93 -25.61 5.24
N ASP A 152 8.70 -25.59 5.76
CA ASP A 152 8.27 -26.41 6.90
C ASP A 152 8.15 -27.91 6.54
N ARG A 153 8.03 -28.26 5.26
CA ARG A 153 8.09 -29.66 4.80
C ARG A 153 9.51 -30.22 4.75
N GLY A 154 10.54 -29.37 4.74
CA GLY A 154 11.95 -29.77 4.71
C GLY A 154 12.60 -29.94 6.08
N SER A 155 12.01 -29.36 7.14
CA SER A 155 12.47 -29.54 8.52
C SER A 155 11.92 -30.85 9.09
N LYS A 156 12.75 -31.90 9.13
CA LYS A 156 12.47 -33.07 9.97
C LYS A 156 12.21 -32.60 11.41
N PRO A 157 11.24 -33.19 12.13
CA PRO A 157 11.06 -32.89 13.55
C PRO A 157 12.38 -33.17 14.27
N LYS A 158 12.85 -32.19 15.04
CA LYS A 158 13.95 -32.40 16.01
C LYS A 158 13.45 -33.23 17.17
#